data_AF-A0A661QNR6-F1
#
_entry.id   AF-A0A661QNR6-F1
#
_cell.length_a   1.000
_cell.length_b   1.000
_cell.length_c   1.000
_cell.angle_alpha   90.00
_cell.angle_beta   90.00
_cell.angle_gamma   90.00
#
_symmetry.space_group_name_H-M   'P 1'
#
loop_
_entity.id
_entity.type
_entity.pdbx_description
1 polymer ?
#
loop_
_entity_poly.entity_id
_entity_poly.type
_entity_poly.pdbx_seq_one_letter_code
_entity_poly.pdbx_strand_id
1 'polypeptide(L)' 'MKSDSTVHGHNSWVRKLRVQMPSPSLKDNTADIDRLVRYLKKELRAENISIPYSLIQDIPQLLRDFAYHCG' A
#
# COMPACT_ATOMS: atom_id res chain seq x y z
N MET A 1 11.76 22.22 33.84
CA MET A 1 12.26 21.66 32.57
C MET A 1 11.08 21.08 31.81
N LYS A 2 10.75 21.60 30.62
CA LYS A 2 9.84 20.95 29.67
C LYS A 2 10.70 20.37 28.55
N SER A 3 10.80 19.05 28.49
CA SER A 3 11.40 18.35 27.35
C SER A 3 10.29 18.05 26.35
N ASP A 4 10.04 19.03 25.48
CA ASP A 4 9.20 18.88 24.30
C ASP A 4 9.93 17.98 23.29
N SER A 5 9.51 16.72 23.21
CA SER A 5 10.09 15.73 22.29
C SER A 5 9.23 15.66 21.04
N THR A 6 9.31 16.70 20.20
CA THR A 6 8.70 16.70 18.88
C THR A 6 9.50 15.77 17.97
N VAL A 7 9.00 14.53 17.83
CA VAL A 7 9.47 13.57 16.84
C VAL A 7 9.15 14.14 15.45
N HIS A 8 10.10 14.85 14.86
CA HIS A 8 10.03 15.28 13.47
C HIS A 8 10.27 14.05 12.60
N GLY A 9 9.20 13.28 12.33
CA GLY A 9 9.25 12.21 11.35
C GLY A 9 9.69 12.78 10.01
N HIS A 10 10.87 12.39 9.54
CA HIS A 10 11.36 12.75 8.20
C HIS A 10 10.33 12.31 7.16
N ASN A 11 9.52 13.26 6.67
CA ASN A 11 8.62 13.06 5.54
C ASN A 11 9.49 13.06 4.27
N SER A 12 10.17 11.94 4.01
CA SER A 12 10.89 11.75 2.76
C SER A 12 9.89 11.73 1.59
N TRP A 13 10.26 12.36 0.48
CA TRP A 13 9.42 12.39 -0.73
C TRP A 13 9.20 10.99 -1.32
N VAL A 14 10.16 10.08 -1.09
CA VAL A 14 10.07 8.66 -1.46
C VAL A 14 10.08 7.82 -0.17
N ARG A 15 9.15 6.86 -0.06
CA ARG A 15 9.03 5.95 1.07
C ARG A 15 8.80 4.53 0.58
N LYS A 16 9.45 3.54 1.23
CA LYS A 16 9.12 2.13 1.06
C LYS A 16 8.02 1.76 2.06
N LEU A 17 6.96 1.12 1.58
CA LEU A 17 5.86 0.65 2.42
C LEU A 17 5.87 -0.87 2.42
N ARG A 18 5.64 -1.46 3.60
CA ARG A 18 5.23 -2.85 3.71
C ARG A 18 3.72 -2.88 3.80
N VAL A 19 3.08 -3.66 2.92
CA VAL A 19 1.63 -3.74 2.84
C VAL A 19 1.23 -5.21 2.92
N GLN A 20 0.38 -5.53 3.88
CA GLN A 20 -0.23 -6.84 4.03
C GLN A 20 -1.70 -6.75 3.67
N MET A 21 -2.11 -7.52 2.67
CA MET A 21 -3.49 -7.58 2.23
C MET A 21 -4.01 -9.02 2.38
N PRO A 22 -5.28 -9.21 2.80
CA PRO A 22 -5.91 -10.51 2.75
C PRO A 22 -5.95 -11.02 1.32
N SER A 23 -5.60 -12.29 1.15
CA SER A 23 -5.81 -13.01 -0.10
C SER A 23 -7.28 -12.94 -0.54
N PRO A 24 -7.57 -12.98 -1.85
CA PRO A 24 -8.93 -13.00 -2.35
C PRO A 24 -9.68 -14.22 -1.81
N SER A 25 -10.98 -14.04 -1.60
CA SER A 25 -11.89 -15.10 -1.17
C SER A 25 -13.23 -14.95 -1.89
N LEU A 26 -14.10 -15.95 -1.79
CA LEU A 26 -15.47 -15.82 -2.33
C LEU A 26 -16.25 -14.65 -1.71
N LYS A 27 -15.96 -14.33 -0.43
CA LYS A 27 -16.58 -13.19 0.27
C LYS A 27 -15.98 -11.84 -0.11
N ASP A 28 -14.71 -11.81 -0.52
CA ASP A 28 -14.01 -10.61 -0.99
C ASP A 28 -13.16 -10.95 -2.22
N ASN A 29 -13.78 -10.83 -3.39
CA ASN A 29 -13.18 -11.06 -4.71
C ASN A 29 -12.70 -9.76 -5.39
N THR A 30 -12.47 -8.69 -4.61
CA THR A 30 -11.96 -7.41 -5.13
C THR A 30 -10.72 -7.63 -6.00
N ALA A 31 -10.69 -6.98 -7.18
CA ALA A 31 -9.58 -7.05 -8.13
C ALA A 31 -8.26 -6.60 -7.51
N ASP A 32 -7.14 -7.12 -8.01
CA ASP A 32 -5.82 -6.95 -7.39
C ASP A 32 -5.40 -5.48 -7.27
N ILE A 33 -5.59 -4.69 -8.32
CA ILE A 33 -5.26 -3.25 -8.32
C ILE A 33 -6.13 -2.49 -7.33
N ASP A 34 -7.44 -2.74 -7.33
CA ASP A 34 -8.36 -2.09 -6.40
C ASP A 34 -8.06 -2.46 -4.95
N ARG A 35 -7.67 -3.72 -4.70
CA ARG A 35 -7.20 -4.18 -3.39
C ARG A 35 -5.95 -3.42 -2.97
N LEU A 36 -4.94 -3.31 -3.84
CA LEU A 36 -3.73 -2.55 -3.55
C LEU A 36 -4.03 -1.08 -3.26
N VAL A 37 -4.83 -0.42 -4.09
CA VAL A 37 -5.23 0.99 -3.91
C VAL A 37 -5.94 1.19 -2.57
N ARG A 38 -6.89 0.31 -2.23
CA ARG A 38 -7.63 0.36 -0.96
C ARG A 38 -6.68 0.34 0.25
N TYR A 39 -5.69 -0.55 0.24
CA TYR A 39 -4.74 -0.66 1.34
C TYR A 39 -3.72 0.47 1.35
N LEU A 40 -3.20 0.90 0.18
CA LEU A 40 -2.29 2.04 0.12
C LEU A 40 -2.95 3.34 0.61
N LYS A 41 -4.22 3.60 0.25
CA LYS A 41 -4.98 4.74 0.77
C LYS A 41 -5.06 4.71 2.30
N LYS A 42 -5.34 3.54 2.87
CA LYS A 42 -5.41 3.34 4.32
C LYS A 42 -4.06 3.59 5.00
N GLU A 43 -3.00 2.95 4.51
CA GLU A 43 -1.66 3.06 5.11
C GLU A 43 -1.08 4.48 4.99
N LEU A 44 -1.31 5.15 3.87
CA LEU A 44 -0.80 6.49 3.61
C LEU A 44 -1.71 7.62 4.12
N ARG A 45 -2.92 7.29 4.60
CA ARG A 45 -3.99 8.27 4.89
C ARG A 45 -4.21 9.22 3.71
N ALA A 46 -4.18 8.66 2.50
CA ALA A 46 -4.29 9.42 1.26
C ALA A 46 -5.66 9.19 0.62
N GLU A 47 -6.24 10.27 0.08
CA GLU A 47 -7.52 10.18 -0.64
C GLU A 47 -7.35 9.57 -2.03
N ASN A 48 -6.22 9.88 -2.69
CA ASN A 48 -5.94 9.49 -4.06
C ASN A 48 -4.61 8.76 -4.16
N ILE A 49 -4.62 7.64 -4.90
CA ILE A 49 -3.43 6.88 -5.28
C ILE A 49 -3.47 6.78 -6.80
N SER A 50 -2.38 7.19 -7.45
CA SER A 50 -2.19 7.04 -8.89
C SER A 50 -1.16 5.95 -9.12
N ILE A 51 -1.52 4.97 -9.96
CA ILE A 51 -0.62 3.90 -10.39
C ILE A 51 -0.38 4.11 -11.89
N PRO A 52 0.88 4.30 -12.32
CA PRO A 52 1.21 4.38 -13.73
C PRO A 52 0.70 3.16 -14.51
N TYR A 53 0.12 3.40 -15.68
CA TYR A 53 -0.46 2.34 -16.52
C TYR A 53 0.55 1.22 -16.83
N SER A 54 1.83 1.58 -17.02
CA SER A 54 2.91 0.62 -17.26
C SER A 54 3.08 -0.41 -16.14
N LEU A 55 2.72 -0.09 -14.90
CA LEU A 55 2.83 -1.01 -13.77
C LEU A 55 1.59 -1.89 -13.58
N ILE A 56 0.44 -1.49 -14.14
CA ILE A 56 -0.83 -2.21 -13.96
C ILE A 56 -0.76 -3.64 -14.52
N GLN A 57 0.09 -3.87 -15.52
CA GLN A 57 0.24 -5.19 -16.16
C GLN A 57 0.96 -6.20 -15.26
N ASP A 58 1.96 -5.74 -14.49
CA ASP A 58 2.83 -6.64 -13.71
C ASP A 58 2.36 -6.80 -12.25
N ILE A 59 1.75 -5.75 -11.68
CA ILE A 59 1.33 -5.73 -10.27
C ILE A 59 0.47 -6.95 -9.89
N PRO A 60 -0.58 -7.35 -10.64
CA PRO A 60 -1.43 -8.46 -10.24
C PRO A 60 -0.66 -9.77 -10.05
N GLN A 61 0.31 -10.06 -10.91
CA GLN A 61 1.12 -11.27 -10.78
C GLN A 61 2.03 -11.19 -9.56
N LEU A 62 2.71 -10.04 -9.37
CA LEU A 62 3.57 -9.82 -8.20
C LEU A 62 2.79 -9.96 -6.88
N LEU A 63 1.58 -9.41 -6.80
CA LEU A 63 0.75 -9.56 -5.60
C LEU A 63 0.46 -11.03 -5.28
N ARG A 64 0.16 -11.84 -6.29
CA ARG A 64 -0.14 -13.27 -6.11
C ARG A 64 1.11 -14.06 -5.75
N ASP A 65 2.24 -13.78 -6.39
CA ASP A 65 3.53 -14.46 -6.13
C ASP A 65 4.00 -14.26 -4.68
N PHE A 66 3.73 -13.08 -4.11
CA PHE A 66 4.03 -12.78 -2.71
C PHE A 66 2.89 -13.11 -1.74
N ALA A 67 1.86 -13.83 -2.18
CA ALA A 67 0.67 -14.13 -1.38
C ALA A 67 0.08 -12.89 -0.69
N TYR A 68 0.11 -11.76 -1.40
CA TYR A 68 -0.37 -10.44 -0.95
C TYR A 68 0.39 -9.83 0.23
N HIS A 69 1.62 -10.28 0.50
CA HIS A 69 2.54 -9.73 1.49
C HIS A 69 3.73 -9.05 0.80
N CYS A 70 3.67 -7.73 0.60
CA CYS A 70 4.68 -6.98 -0.17
C CYS A 70 5.49 -6.03 0.73
N GLY A 71 6.82 -5.92 0.54
CA GLY A 71 7.66 -5.08 1.41
C GLY A 71 9.14 -4.97 1.12
#